data_AF-A0A086J2F4-F1
#
_entry.id   AF-A0A086J2F4-F1
#
_cell.length_a   1.000
_cell.length_b   1.000
_cell.length_c   1.000
_cell.angle_alpha   90.00
_cell.angle_beta   90.00
_cell.angle_gamma   90.00
#
_symmetry.space_group_name_H-M   'P 1'
#
loop_
_entity.id
_entity.type
_entity.pdbx_description
1 polymer ?
#
loop_
_entity_poly.entity_id
_entity_poly.type
_entity_poly.pdbx_seq_one_letter_code
_entity_poly.pdbx_strand_id
1 'polypeptide(L)'
;MTRRLERKNCKINKEKEKNHERHGDVYINNLCYACGQQRPRRKKRYFLIGILFALLGYFMKIAYEKAFERTVIMKFIQEMLNSKAILNMNLSDDTKAKILYYAEVAAFAPYDELNEMPGMQAYKKGLVGKHPIVIIPGIANTSLELWRTKQENNSFFRKRIWGSHSTLTFMLHNREEWINSMKLDTETGLDPPGIKVRACSGLESSDFSIPGMWFWWKIVENLSYIGYDAADIHFAAFDWRLGIEELEARDSYFTKLKVDIEILHDRRKEKVLTVAHSMGSLIFHYFMQWVSEIDDKWVDKYIHSAVYIGPPLLGAPKAVGGLLTGEVKDTVDMGAFQYAIVELLFGKKSRHELFRTWGSLVYLLPKGGDNIWTAKGMKHPDLVSIRKITHIQKSSGGMGDYKFINYKDVLSMVKDVLPSYNKTIHEKILNPQKKEDKWANPLETPLPNAPDLTIYSLYGINKPTECGYYFTSRNGVINIDKEISSDQNSVYNGVVLRDGDGTVPVISMGYMGVSGWKKKSLNPHGIRTINREYKHIPSTSLLELRGGKYTAEHVNILGNIDLIEDILEISTGKSLPDKIISNLVEMSEIIDESMGKKKESSTKDSRVDTTG
;
A
#
# COMPACT_ATOMS: atom_id res chain seq x y z
N MET A 1 68.44 63.77 31.82
CA MET A 1 69.61 63.94 30.92
C MET A 1 69.44 62.98 29.74
N THR A 2 68.84 63.46 28.63
CA THR A 2 69.51 63.76 27.34
C THR A 2 69.98 62.50 26.59
N ARG A 3 69.57 62.21 25.34
CA ARG A 3 69.44 63.13 24.19
C ARG A 3 68.31 62.76 23.22
N ARG A 4 67.65 63.82 22.73
CA ARG A 4 66.92 63.94 21.45
C ARG A 4 67.68 63.28 20.30
N LEU A 5 66.98 62.61 19.39
CA LEU A 5 67.32 62.60 17.97
C LEU A 5 66.03 62.59 17.13
N GLU A 6 66.08 63.42 16.10
CA GLU A 6 64.96 64.06 15.41
C GLU A 6 64.29 63.16 14.37
N ARG A 7 62.98 63.35 14.20
CA ARG A 7 62.22 62.85 13.04
C ARG A 7 62.70 63.59 11.78
N LYS A 8 63.38 62.89 10.86
CA LYS A 8 63.59 63.38 9.48
C LYS A 8 62.52 62.80 8.55
N ASN A 9 61.67 63.69 8.03
CA ASN A 9 60.66 63.45 6.99
C ASN A 9 61.33 63.08 5.66
N CYS A 10 60.93 61.97 5.04
CA CYS A 10 61.40 61.58 3.71
C CYS A 10 60.36 61.99 2.64
N LYS A 11 60.64 63.05 1.87
CA LYS A 11 59.88 63.51 0.69
C LYS A 11 60.47 62.89 -0.59
N ILE A 12 59.61 62.69 -1.59
CA ILE A 12 59.90 62.06 -2.90
C ILE A 12 60.12 63.15 -3.95
N ASN A 13 61.06 62.96 -4.89
CA ASN A 13 61.05 63.66 -6.19
C ASN A 13 61.07 62.65 -7.34
N LYS A 14 60.29 62.95 -8.39
CA LYS A 14 60.15 62.20 -9.65
C LYS A 14 60.93 62.94 -10.73
N GLU A 15 61.66 62.22 -11.57
CA GLU A 15 61.97 62.67 -12.93
C GLU A 15 61.96 61.48 -13.89
N LYS A 16 61.42 61.72 -15.08
CA LYS A 16 61.27 60.78 -16.20
C LYS A 16 62.38 61.07 -17.20
N GLU A 17 62.96 60.06 -17.83
CA GLU A 17 63.33 60.16 -19.25
C GLU A 17 63.50 58.80 -19.94
N LYS A 18 63.17 58.79 -21.23
CA LYS A 18 63.10 57.65 -22.16
C LYS A 18 64.43 57.53 -22.93
N ASN A 19 64.86 56.31 -23.28
CA ASN A 19 65.03 55.87 -24.69
C ASN A 19 65.86 54.59 -24.88
N HIS A 20 65.45 53.86 -25.92
CA HIS A 20 66.12 52.88 -26.78
C HIS A 20 66.64 51.51 -26.27
N GLU A 21 65.87 50.51 -26.69
CA GLU A 21 66.17 49.13 -27.13
C GLU A 21 67.26 48.26 -26.48
N ARG A 22 66.75 47.09 -26.06
CA ARG A 22 67.31 45.72 -26.06
C ARG A 22 68.13 45.24 -24.84
N HIS A 23 67.52 44.21 -24.24
CA HIS A 23 68.03 43.20 -23.31
C HIS A 23 68.30 43.60 -21.84
N GLY A 24 67.61 42.90 -20.96
CA GLY A 24 67.94 42.76 -19.54
C GLY A 24 67.20 43.73 -18.63
N ASP A 25 66.13 43.24 -17.99
CA ASP A 25 65.42 43.99 -16.94
C ASP A 25 66.36 44.36 -15.79
N VAL A 26 66.75 45.64 -15.73
CA VAL A 26 67.40 46.26 -14.58
C VAL A 26 66.31 46.63 -13.57
N TYR A 27 66.21 45.88 -12.48
CA TYR A 27 65.33 46.19 -11.35
C TYR A 27 65.86 47.39 -10.55
N ILE A 28 65.10 48.49 -10.53
CA ILE A 28 65.34 49.65 -9.65
C ILE A 28 64.89 49.30 -8.22
N ASN A 29 65.86 49.18 -7.30
CA ASN A 29 65.62 48.86 -5.89
C ASN A 29 64.99 50.04 -5.12
N ASN A 30 63.73 49.89 -4.71
CA ASN A 30 63.04 50.81 -3.81
C ASN A 30 63.39 50.53 -2.33
N LEU A 31 64.62 50.86 -1.92
CA LEU A 31 65.07 50.75 -0.54
C LEU A 31 65.28 52.13 0.08
N CYS A 32 64.85 52.29 1.34
CA CYS A 32 65.18 53.47 2.14
C CYS A 32 66.67 53.40 2.55
N TYR A 33 67.48 54.36 2.11
CA TYR A 33 68.95 54.30 2.28
C TYR A 33 69.44 54.43 3.74
N ALA A 34 68.57 54.77 4.69
CA ALA A 34 68.93 54.88 6.11
C ALA A 34 68.61 53.62 6.94
N CYS A 35 67.76 52.70 6.47
CA CYS A 35 67.38 51.52 7.24
C CYS A 35 67.06 50.25 6.43
N GLY A 36 67.14 50.30 5.09
CA GLY A 36 67.02 49.10 4.24
C GLY A 36 65.68 48.37 4.30
N GLN A 37 64.63 48.92 4.94
CA GLN A 37 63.34 48.23 5.06
C GLN A 37 62.32 48.69 4.01
N GLN A 38 61.67 47.71 3.35
CA GLN A 38 60.49 47.92 2.52
C GLN A 38 59.27 48.28 3.39
N ARG A 39 58.44 49.24 2.97
CA ARG A 39 57.19 49.60 3.68
C ARG A 39 56.27 48.37 3.85
N PRO A 40 55.64 48.15 5.03
CA PRO A 40 54.54 47.18 5.15
C PRO A 40 53.28 47.77 4.51
N ARG A 41 53.08 47.55 3.21
CA ARG A 41 51.90 48.02 2.45
C ARG A 41 50.74 47.04 2.59
N ARG A 42 49.60 47.53 3.11
CA ARG A 42 48.18 47.26 2.76
C ARG A 42 47.63 45.83 2.57
N LYS A 43 48.45 44.78 2.43
CA LYS A 43 48.02 43.42 2.07
C LYS A 43 47.20 42.72 3.17
N LYS A 44 47.47 42.98 4.46
CA LYS A 44 46.70 42.36 5.58
C LYS A 44 45.23 42.79 5.63
N ARG A 45 44.90 44.03 5.27
CA ARG A 45 43.50 44.51 5.25
C ARG A 45 42.72 43.91 4.09
N TYR A 46 43.32 43.79 2.91
CA TYR A 46 42.68 43.13 1.77
C TYR A 46 42.57 41.62 1.96
N PHE A 47 43.50 41.00 2.69
CA PHE A 47 43.41 39.57 3.05
C PHE A 47 42.25 39.30 4.03
N LEU A 48 42.08 40.12 5.07
CA LEU A 48 40.95 40.01 6.00
C LEU A 48 39.59 40.31 5.34
N ILE A 49 39.52 41.32 4.48
CA ILE A 49 38.33 41.64 3.70
C ILE A 49 38.01 40.49 2.72
N GLY A 50 39.03 39.89 2.09
CA GLY A 50 38.87 38.73 1.22
C GLY A 50 38.31 37.51 1.94
N ILE A 51 38.75 37.23 3.17
CA ILE A 51 38.20 36.15 4.00
C ILE A 51 36.74 36.42 4.38
N LEU A 52 36.40 37.67 4.71
CA LEU A 52 35.03 38.07 5.05
C LEU A 52 34.09 37.94 3.85
N PHE A 53 34.52 38.32 2.64
CA PHE A 53 33.76 38.09 1.41
C PHE A 53 33.67 36.62 1.02
N ALA A 54 34.71 35.82 1.27
CA ALA A 54 34.67 34.38 1.04
C ALA A 54 33.70 33.66 1.99
N LEU A 55 33.69 34.05 3.27
CA LEU A 55 32.72 33.54 4.26
C LEU A 55 31.30 34.01 3.93
N LEU A 56 31.10 35.28 3.58
CA LEU A 56 29.80 35.79 3.14
C LEU A 56 29.32 35.08 1.88
N GLY A 57 30.20 34.84 0.91
CA GLY A 57 29.92 34.07 -0.30
C GLY A 57 29.59 32.61 -0.01
N TYR A 58 30.27 31.99 0.96
CA TYR A 58 30.00 30.62 1.42
C TYR A 58 28.65 30.52 2.15
N PHE A 59 28.33 31.46 3.05
CA PHE A 59 27.03 31.52 3.71
C PHE A 59 25.90 31.89 2.74
N MET A 60 26.13 32.79 1.79
CA MET A 60 25.19 33.09 0.71
C MET A 60 25.00 31.90 -0.21
N LYS A 61 26.06 31.12 -0.51
CA LYS A 61 25.95 29.88 -1.28
C LYS A 61 25.16 28.83 -0.51
N ILE A 62 25.39 28.61 0.78
CA ILE A 62 24.62 27.66 1.60
C ILE A 62 23.17 28.12 1.75
N ALA A 63 22.94 29.42 1.97
CA ALA A 63 21.60 29.99 2.05
C ALA A 63 20.88 29.93 0.69
N TYR A 64 21.61 30.15 -0.40
CA TYR A 64 21.11 30.01 -1.77
C TYR A 64 20.86 28.55 -2.10
N GLU A 65 21.75 27.60 -1.83
CA GLU A 65 21.52 26.16 -2.02
C GLU A 65 20.32 25.69 -1.19
N LYS A 66 20.21 26.06 0.10
CA LYS A 66 19.03 25.73 0.93
C LYS A 66 17.74 26.38 0.45
N ALA A 67 17.79 27.62 -0.07
CA ALA A 67 16.60 28.32 -0.57
C ALA A 67 16.23 27.90 -2.01
N PHE A 68 17.22 27.56 -2.83
CA PHE A 68 17.12 27.10 -4.21
C PHE A 68 16.63 25.66 -4.27
N GLU A 69 17.12 24.78 -3.39
CA GLU A 69 16.60 23.42 -3.20
C GLU A 69 15.14 23.43 -2.73
N ARG A 70 14.76 24.31 -1.80
CA ARG A 70 13.38 24.35 -1.29
C ARG A 70 12.36 24.91 -2.27
N THR A 71 12.75 25.86 -3.13
CA THR A 71 11.75 26.68 -3.84
C THR A 71 11.86 26.57 -5.35
N VAL A 72 13.07 26.47 -5.91
CA VAL A 72 13.27 26.40 -7.37
C VAL A 72 13.28 24.96 -7.85
N ILE A 73 13.96 24.06 -7.14
CA ILE A 73 13.91 22.63 -7.47
C ILE A 73 12.49 22.11 -7.30
N MET A 74 11.79 22.45 -6.22
CA MET A 74 10.38 22.04 -6.06
C MET A 74 9.46 22.66 -7.11
N LYS A 75 9.64 23.92 -7.49
CA LYS A 75 8.82 24.56 -8.55
C LYS A 75 9.17 24.04 -9.95
N PHE A 76 10.43 23.71 -10.21
CA PHE A 76 10.91 23.09 -11.43
C PHE A 76 10.47 21.62 -11.54
N ILE A 77 10.54 20.86 -10.44
CA ILE A 77 9.96 19.53 -10.29
C ILE A 77 8.45 19.59 -10.46
N GLN A 78 7.77 20.60 -9.90
CA GLN A 78 6.32 20.78 -10.04
C GLN A 78 5.91 21.16 -11.48
N GLU A 79 6.73 21.95 -12.18
CA GLU A 79 6.56 22.25 -13.62
C GLU A 79 6.94 21.05 -14.53
N MET A 80 7.89 20.21 -14.13
CA MET A 80 8.24 18.97 -14.82
C MET A 80 7.20 17.85 -14.59
N LEU A 81 6.73 17.67 -13.36
CA LEU A 81 5.70 16.71 -12.98
C LEU A 81 4.32 17.06 -13.57
N ASN A 82 4.15 18.25 -14.15
CA ASN A 82 3.08 18.51 -15.10
C ASN A 82 3.31 17.67 -16.35
N SER A 83 2.77 16.44 -16.33
CA SER A 83 2.91 15.40 -17.35
C SER A 83 2.70 15.90 -18.78
N LYS A 84 1.84 16.91 -18.98
CA LYS A 84 1.61 17.55 -20.29
C LYS A 84 2.86 18.19 -20.90
N ALA A 85 3.78 18.74 -20.11
CA ALA A 85 4.98 19.40 -20.63
C ALA A 85 6.00 18.37 -21.17
N ILE A 86 6.31 17.32 -20.40
CA ILE A 86 7.28 16.28 -20.78
C ILE A 86 6.73 15.38 -21.90
N LEU A 87 5.45 15.02 -21.85
CA LEU A 87 4.82 14.20 -22.90
C LEU A 87 4.87 14.90 -24.27
N ASN A 88 4.75 16.24 -24.27
CA ASN A 88 4.80 17.08 -25.47
C ASN A 88 6.23 17.43 -25.93
N MET A 89 7.28 17.02 -25.20
CA MET A 89 8.66 17.20 -25.65
C MET A 89 8.97 16.26 -26.82
N ASN A 90 9.73 16.73 -27.81
CA ASN A 90 10.19 15.91 -28.92
C ASN A 90 11.42 15.08 -28.51
N LEU A 91 11.20 14.12 -27.61
CA LEU A 91 12.21 13.19 -27.08
C LEU A 91 11.78 11.75 -27.35
N SER A 92 12.74 10.81 -27.37
CA SER A 92 12.40 9.38 -27.41
C SER A 92 11.67 8.95 -26.15
N ASP A 93 10.78 7.97 -26.26
CA ASP A 93 9.92 7.53 -25.15
C ASP A 93 10.73 6.96 -23.97
N ASP A 94 11.87 6.32 -24.24
CA ASP A 94 12.83 5.88 -23.21
C ASP A 94 13.44 7.07 -22.44
N THR A 95 13.76 8.17 -23.14
CA THR A 95 14.32 9.38 -22.50
C THR A 95 13.26 10.09 -21.67
N LYS A 96 12.02 10.18 -22.16
CA LYS A 96 10.89 10.73 -21.41
C LYS A 96 10.63 9.95 -20.12
N ALA A 97 10.65 8.62 -20.19
CA ALA A 97 10.46 7.75 -19.04
C ALA A 97 11.57 7.94 -17.99
N LYS A 98 12.83 8.03 -18.41
CA LYS A 98 13.97 8.31 -17.52
C LYS A 98 13.86 9.68 -16.87
N ILE A 99 13.50 10.71 -17.63
CA ILE A 99 13.33 12.08 -17.13
C ILE A 99 12.23 12.14 -16.06
N LEU A 100 11.08 11.50 -16.31
CA LEU A 100 10.00 11.38 -15.34
C LEU A 100 10.47 10.66 -14.07
N TYR A 101 11.17 9.54 -14.23
CA TYR A 101 11.72 8.76 -13.12
C TYR A 101 12.72 9.56 -12.26
N TYR A 102 13.65 10.29 -12.88
CA TYR A 102 14.63 11.08 -12.11
C TYR A 102 14.01 12.30 -11.43
N ALA A 103 13.03 12.96 -12.06
CA ALA A 103 12.29 14.04 -11.42
C ALA A 103 11.50 13.54 -10.22
N GLU A 104 10.98 12.33 -10.32
CA GLU A 104 10.31 11.62 -9.24
C GLU A 104 11.29 11.30 -8.10
N VAL A 105 12.43 10.64 -8.38
CA VAL A 105 13.51 10.39 -7.37
C VAL A 105 13.93 11.67 -6.65
N ALA A 106 14.09 12.79 -7.38
CA ALA A 106 14.49 14.08 -6.81
C ALA A 106 13.40 14.70 -5.90
N ALA A 107 12.11 14.43 -6.17
CA ALA A 107 10.99 14.83 -5.30
C ALA A 107 10.93 13.98 -4.02
N PHE A 108 11.50 12.77 -4.04
CA PHE A 108 11.46 11.78 -2.96
C PHE A 108 12.65 11.83 -1.99
N ALA A 109 13.43 12.91 -1.97
CA ALA A 109 14.45 13.11 -0.95
C ALA A 109 13.96 14.05 0.19
N PRO A 110 13.04 13.65 1.07
CA PRO A 110 12.90 14.32 2.35
C PRO A 110 14.05 13.85 3.26
N TYR A 111 14.82 14.82 3.75
CA TYR A 111 15.60 14.67 4.97
C TYR A 111 14.60 14.51 6.12
N ASP A 112 14.21 13.29 6.45
CA ASP A 112 13.45 13.04 7.67
C ASP A 112 14.39 13.24 8.87
N GLU A 113 13.97 14.07 9.84
CA GLU A 113 14.57 14.03 11.17
C GLU A 113 14.48 12.58 11.68
N LEU A 114 15.65 11.97 11.92
CA LEU A 114 15.86 10.61 12.43
C LEU A 114 15.09 10.39 13.74
N ASN A 115 13.79 10.11 13.62
CA ASN A 115 13.00 9.58 14.71
C ASN A 115 13.31 8.09 14.83
N GLU A 116 13.49 7.63 16.06
CA GLU A 116 13.88 6.26 16.32
C GLU A 116 12.79 5.26 15.89
N MET A 117 13.15 4.34 14.99
CA MET A 117 12.24 3.33 14.45
C MET A 117 11.79 2.32 15.52
N PRO A 118 10.58 1.73 15.42
CA PRO A 118 10.11 0.67 16.31
C PRO A 118 11.11 -0.45 16.59
N GLY A 119 11.81 -0.91 15.55
CA GLY A 119 12.81 -1.98 15.63
C GLY A 119 14.00 -1.59 16.49
N MET A 120 14.47 -0.34 16.39
CA MET A 120 15.54 0.18 17.26
C MET A 120 15.08 0.23 18.72
N GLN A 121 13.84 0.65 18.98
CA GLN A 121 13.27 0.65 20.32
C GLN A 121 13.10 -0.77 20.88
N ALA A 122 12.66 -1.71 20.04
CA ALA A 122 12.53 -3.13 20.38
C ALA A 122 13.90 -3.74 20.73
N TYR A 123 14.93 -3.44 19.93
CA TYR A 123 16.31 -3.84 20.21
C TYR A 123 16.81 -3.28 21.54
N LYS A 124 16.58 -1.98 21.82
CA LYS A 124 16.94 -1.36 23.11
C LYS A 124 16.21 -2.00 24.30
N LYS A 125 14.98 -2.47 24.11
CA LYS A 125 14.20 -3.22 25.09
C LYS A 125 14.66 -4.69 25.23
N GLY A 126 15.64 -5.13 24.43
CA GLY A 126 16.18 -6.48 24.46
C GLY A 126 15.30 -7.54 23.78
N LEU A 127 14.40 -7.14 22.88
CA LEU A 127 13.55 -8.08 22.14
C LEU A 127 14.39 -8.83 21.10
N VAL A 128 14.11 -10.13 20.97
CA VAL A 128 14.73 -11.01 19.98
C VAL A 128 13.64 -11.80 19.28
N GLY A 129 13.71 -11.87 17.95
CA GLY A 129 12.80 -12.65 17.13
C GLY A 129 12.88 -14.14 17.45
N LYS A 130 11.72 -14.75 17.73
CA LYS A 130 11.61 -16.17 18.08
C LYS A 130 11.08 -17.00 16.91
N HIS A 131 9.96 -16.58 16.33
CA HIS A 131 9.21 -17.37 15.35
C HIS A 131 9.63 -17.01 13.92
N PRO A 132 10.05 -17.97 13.07
CA PRO A 132 10.27 -17.68 11.65
C PRO A 132 9.01 -17.12 11.00
N ILE A 133 9.17 -16.26 9.99
CA ILE A 133 8.07 -15.47 9.44
C ILE A 133 7.79 -15.87 7.99
N VAL A 134 6.51 -16.08 7.68
CA VAL A 134 6.01 -16.17 6.31
C VAL A 134 5.15 -14.95 6.03
N ILE A 135 5.50 -14.20 4.98
CA ILE A 135 4.74 -13.05 4.51
C ILE A 135 3.91 -13.47 3.30
N ILE A 136 2.59 -13.23 3.37
CA ILE A 136 1.67 -13.46 2.24
C ILE A 136 1.10 -12.11 1.79
N PRO A 137 1.46 -11.62 0.59
CA PRO A 137 1.10 -10.29 0.13
C PRO A 137 -0.39 -10.14 -0.24
N GLY A 138 -0.82 -8.89 -0.40
CA GLY A 138 -2.13 -8.54 -0.93
C GLY A 138 -2.18 -8.51 -2.46
N ILE A 139 -3.36 -8.18 -3.00
CA ILE A 139 -3.53 -7.97 -4.43
C ILE A 139 -2.58 -6.87 -4.91
N ALA A 140 -1.90 -7.09 -6.04
CA ALA A 140 -0.98 -6.15 -6.66
C ALA A 140 0.29 -5.78 -5.86
N ASN A 141 0.57 -6.42 -4.72
CA ASN A 141 1.77 -6.19 -3.92
C ASN A 141 2.98 -7.06 -4.34
N THR A 142 2.83 -7.87 -5.39
CA THR A 142 3.90 -8.71 -5.95
C THR A 142 4.18 -8.31 -7.38
N SER A 143 5.46 -8.13 -7.72
CA SER A 143 5.89 -7.88 -9.09
C SER A 143 5.64 -9.10 -10.00
N LEU A 144 5.22 -8.82 -11.23
CA LEU A 144 4.94 -9.83 -12.25
C LEU A 144 5.94 -9.67 -13.40
N GLU A 145 6.51 -10.78 -13.86
CA GLU A 145 7.46 -10.84 -14.97
C GLU A 145 6.88 -11.57 -16.19
N LEU A 146 7.27 -11.10 -17.37
CA LEU A 146 6.81 -11.64 -18.65
C LEU A 146 7.78 -12.69 -19.19
N TRP A 147 7.32 -13.92 -19.36
CA TRP A 147 8.11 -15.03 -19.86
C TRP A 147 7.88 -15.32 -21.34
N ARG A 148 6.72 -14.94 -21.88
CA ARG A 148 6.39 -15.14 -23.30
C ARG A 148 5.32 -14.16 -23.74
N THR A 149 5.40 -13.72 -24.98
CA THR A 149 4.40 -12.89 -25.68
C THR A 149 4.02 -13.51 -27.01
N LYS A 150 2.94 -13.01 -27.62
CA LYS A 150 2.48 -13.47 -28.94
C LYS A 150 3.45 -13.09 -30.06
N GLN A 151 4.19 -12.00 -29.92
CA GLN A 151 5.20 -11.60 -30.90
C GLN A 151 6.52 -12.34 -30.66
N GLU A 152 7.06 -12.96 -31.71
CA GLU A 152 8.26 -13.81 -31.66
C GLU A 152 9.55 -13.06 -31.32
N ASN A 153 9.60 -11.74 -31.55
CA ASN A 153 10.79 -10.91 -31.33
C ASN A 153 10.53 -9.87 -30.22
N ASN A 154 10.50 -10.32 -28.96
CA ASN A 154 10.12 -9.46 -27.84
C ASN A 154 11.31 -9.06 -26.95
N SER A 155 11.57 -7.75 -26.86
CA SER A 155 12.57 -7.15 -25.97
C SER A 155 12.16 -7.14 -24.49
N PHE A 156 10.98 -7.67 -24.14
CA PHE A 156 10.43 -7.72 -22.77
C PHE A 156 10.50 -9.09 -22.08
N PHE A 157 11.23 -10.06 -22.63
CA PHE A 157 11.50 -11.32 -21.94
C PHE A 157 12.14 -11.07 -20.56
N ARG A 158 11.55 -11.65 -19.52
CA ARG A 158 11.87 -11.52 -18.08
C ARG A 158 11.91 -10.08 -17.54
N LYS A 159 11.32 -9.12 -18.26
CA LYS A 159 11.10 -7.78 -17.70
C LYS A 159 9.86 -7.81 -16.80
N ARG A 160 9.92 -7.03 -15.71
CA ARG A 160 8.79 -6.83 -14.79
C ARG A 160 7.73 -5.98 -15.50
N ILE A 161 6.56 -6.55 -15.74
CA ILE A 161 5.40 -5.86 -16.35
C ILE A 161 4.47 -5.27 -15.29
N TRP A 162 4.70 -5.62 -14.02
CA TRP A 162 4.10 -5.01 -12.85
C TRP A 162 5.19 -4.77 -11.80
N GLY A 163 5.19 -3.58 -11.19
CA GLY A 163 6.05 -3.25 -10.06
C GLY A 163 7.51 -2.90 -10.33
N SER A 164 7.82 -2.36 -11.51
CA SER A 164 9.14 -1.80 -11.80
C SER A 164 9.04 -0.67 -12.84
N HIS A 165 10.14 0.06 -13.05
CA HIS A 165 10.23 1.06 -14.12
C HIS A 165 9.89 0.48 -15.50
N SER A 166 10.24 -0.79 -15.75
CA SER A 166 9.92 -1.49 -17.01
C SER A 166 8.42 -1.60 -17.28
N THR A 167 7.57 -1.53 -16.25
CA THR A 167 6.12 -1.47 -16.40
C THR A 167 5.75 -0.26 -17.24
N LEU A 168 6.17 0.94 -16.82
CA LEU A 168 5.88 2.19 -17.53
C LEU A 168 6.46 2.17 -18.95
N THR A 169 7.70 1.69 -19.10
CA THR A 169 8.33 1.52 -20.42
C THR A 169 7.47 0.65 -21.33
N PHE A 170 6.97 -0.50 -20.85
CA PHE A 170 6.18 -1.42 -21.66
C PHE A 170 4.86 -0.79 -22.11
N MET A 171 4.17 -0.10 -21.21
CA MET A 171 2.89 0.55 -21.53
C MET A 171 3.04 1.71 -22.51
N LEU A 172 4.12 2.49 -22.42
CA LEU A 172 4.40 3.59 -23.36
C LEU A 172 4.75 3.06 -24.75
N HIS A 173 5.53 1.97 -24.84
CA HIS A 173 5.92 1.39 -26.13
C HIS A 173 4.81 0.59 -26.79
N ASN A 174 4.07 -0.23 -26.03
CA ASN A 174 3.01 -1.08 -26.57
C ASN A 174 1.92 -1.36 -25.52
N ARG A 175 1.03 -0.38 -25.36
CA ARG A 175 -0.12 -0.44 -24.45
C ARG A 175 -1.01 -1.66 -24.69
N GLU A 176 -1.29 -1.99 -25.94
CA GLU A 176 -2.19 -3.10 -26.28
C GLU A 176 -1.58 -4.45 -25.88
N GLU A 177 -0.28 -4.66 -26.14
CA GLU A 177 0.40 -5.89 -25.73
C GLU A 177 0.52 -6.00 -24.21
N TRP A 178 0.74 -4.88 -23.50
CA TRP A 178 0.70 -4.89 -22.03
C TRP A 178 -0.68 -5.29 -21.50
N ILE A 179 -1.76 -4.70 -22.04
CA ILE A 179 -3.13 -5.06 -21.67
C ILE A 179 -3.39 -6.55 -21.97
N ASN A 180 -3.02 -7.03 -23.15
CA ASN A 180 -3.18 -8.43 -23.53
C ASN A 180 -2.37 -9.38 -22.63
N SER A 181 -1.19 -8.94 -22.16
CA SER A 181 -0.35 -9.70 -21.22
C SER A 181 -0.94 -9.76 -19.82
N MET A 182 -1.62 -8.69 -19.39
CA MET A 182 -2.25 -8.60 -18.07
C MET A 182 -3.64 -9.24 -18.00
N LYS A 183 -4.31 -9.44 -19.14
CA LYS A 183 -5.57 -10.20 -19.23
C LYS A 183 -5.36 -11.67 -18.92
N LEU A 184 -6.34 -12.27 -18.27
CA LEU A 184 -6.48 -13.72 -18.21
C LEU A 184 -7.42 -14.21 -19.31
N ASP A 185 -7.23 -15.45 -19.72
CA ASP A 185 -8.05 -16.13 -20.71
C ASP A 185 -9.48 -16.30 -20.18
N THR A 186 -10.47 -15.95 -21.01
CA THR A 186 -11.87 -15.90 -20.58
C THR A 186 -12.49 -17.27 -20.37
N GLU A 187 -11.94 -18.31 -20.99
CA GLU A 187 -12.46 -19.69 -20.93
C GLU A 187 -11.74 -20.54 -19.89
N THR A 188 -10.47 -20.28 -19.60
CA THR A 188 -9.66 -21.09 -18.67
C THR A 188 -9.29 -20.38 -17.37
N GLY A 189 -9.40 -19.04 -17.30
CA GLY A 189 -8.96 -18.27 -16.13
C GLY A 189 -7.44 -18.23 -15.92
N LEU A 190 -6.65 -18.70 -16.89
CA LEU A 190 -5.18 -18.75 -16.84
C LEU A 190 -4.56 -17.75 -17.84
N ASP A 191 -3.26 -17.84 -18.08
CA ASP A 191 -2.58 -16.99 -19.07
C ASP A 191 -3.15 -17.27 -20.49
N PRO A 192 -3.39 -16.23 -21.32
CA PRO A 192 -3.83 -16.43 -22.70
C PRO A 192 -2.85 -17.24 -23.55
N PRO A 193 -3.32 -17.95 -24.59
CA PRO A 193 -2.44 -18.67 -25.51
C PRO A 193 -1.35 -17.76 -26.11
N GLY A 194 -0.11 -18.24 -26.08
CA GLY A 194 1.07 -17.48 -26.52
C GLY A 194 1.66 -16.54 -25.46
N ILE A 195 0.95 -16.27 -24.36
CA ILE A 195 1.43 -15.39 -23.28
C ILE A 195 1.83 -16.24 -22.07
N LYS A 196 2.84 -15.79 -21.32
CA LYS A 196 3.24 -16.43 -20.05
C LYS A 196 3.70 -15.35 -19.08
N VAL A 197 3.04 -15.23 -17.94
CA VAL A 197 3.37 -14.24 -16.89
C VAL A 197 3.55 -14.96 -15.56
N ARG A 198 4.59 -14.65 -14.79
CA ARG A 198 4.86 -15.29 -13.51
C ARG A 198 5.10 -14.26 -12.43
N ALA A 199 4.74 -14.60 -11.20
CA ALA A 199 5.14 -13.82 -10.04
C ALA A 199 6.66 -13.94 -9.84
N CYS A 200 7.32 -12.81 -9.56
CA CYS A 200 8.70 -12.85 -9.12
C CYS A 200 8.80 -13.52 -7.73
N SER A 201 9.92 -14.16 -7.43
CA SER A 201 10.14 -14.89 -6.17
C SER A 201 10.96 -14.09 -5.16
N GLY A 202 10.78 -14.37 -3.87
CA GLY A 202 11.60 -13.84 -2.78
C GLY A 202 11.21 -12.42 -2.34
N LEU A 203 11.92 -11.88 -1.35
CA LEU A 203 11.64 -10.55 -0.78
C LEU A 203 11.73 -9.42 -1.81
N GLU A 204 12.65 -9.54 -2.78
CA GLU A 204 12.83 -8.58 -3.89
C GLU A 204 11.60 -8.44 -4.79
N SER A 205 10.67 -9.41 -4.75
CA SER A 205 9.42 -9.35 -5.50
C SER A 205 8.46 -8.29 -4.94
N SER A 206 8.66 -7.89 -3.68
CA SER A 206 7.90 -6.86 -2.96
C SER A 206 8.52 -5.46 -3.06
N ASP A 207 9.77 -5.37 -3.54
CA ASP A 207 10.50 -4.13 -3.72
C ASP A 207 10.18 -3.52 -5.08
N PHE A 208 9.21 -2.61 -5.06
CA PHE A 208 8.81 -1.88 -6.25
C PHE A 208 9.88 -0.85 -6.57
N SER A 209 10.48 -0.94 -7.75
CA SER A 209 11.47 0.03 -8.24
C SER A 209 10.79 1.32 -8.77
N ILE A 210 9.78 1.80 -8.04
CA ILE A 210 9.05 3.03 -8.33
C ILE A 210 9.21 3.93 -7.10
N PRO A 211 9.87 5.10 -7.24
CA PRO A 211 10.18 5.94 -6.10
C PRO A 211 8.93 6.27 -5.27
N GLY A 212 9.06 6.26 -3.94
CA GLY A 212 7.95 6.53 -3.02
C GLY A 212 6.95 5.39 -2.79
N MET A 213 6.99 4.32 -3.59
CA MET A 213 6.17 3.14 -3.37
C MET A 213 6.96 2.09 -2.59
N TRP A 214 6.52 1.85 -1.36
CA TRP A 214 7.02 0.76 -0.50
C TRP A 214 5.82 -0.02 0.05
N PHE A 215 5.96 -1.34 0.16
CA PHE A 215 4.95 -2.21 0.76
C PHE A 215 5.48 -2.83 2.05
N TRP A 216 6.43 -3.76 1.95
CA TRP A 216 6.90 -4.57 3.08
C TRP A 216 8.23 -4.10 3.68
N TRP A 217 8.97 -3.24 2.98
CA TRP A 217 10.29 -2.74 3.38
C TRP A 217 10.31 -2.31 4.85
N LYS A 218 9.37 -1.46 5.29
CA LYS A 218 9.36 -0.93 6.66
C LYS A 218 9.21 -2.02 7.71
N ILE A 219 8.36 -3.02 7.48
CA ILE A 219 8.19 -4.14 8.41
C ILE A 219 9.49 -4.96 8.46
N VAL A 220 10.06 -5.31 7.29
CA VAL A 220 11.27 -6.13 7.18
C VAL A 220 12.49 -5.41 7.80
N GLU A 221 12.65 -4.11 7.55
CA GLU A 221 13.69 -3.28 8.16
C GLU A 221 13.58 -3.28 9.69
N ASN A 222 12.37 -3.13 10.23
CA ASN A 222 12.15 -3.15 11.68
C ASN A 222 12.40 -4.54 12.29
N LEU A 223 12.05 -5.62 11.59
CA LEU A 223 12.34 -7.00 12.01
C LEU A 223 13.85 -7.28 12.06
N SER A 224 14.64 -6.67 11.16
CA SER A 224 16.09 -6.88 11.13
C SER A 224 16.78 -6.46 12.44
N TYR A 225 16.26 -5.45 13.14
CA TYR A 225 16.80 -4.99 14.42
C TYR A 225 16.68 -6.02 15.55
N ILE A 226 15.73 -6.95 15.47
CA ILE A 226 15.55 -8.01 16.47
C ILE A 226 16.09 -9.38 15.99
N GLY A 227 16.95 -9.37 14.97
CA GLY A 227 17.74 -10.52 14.54
C GLY A 227 17.12 -11.38 13.44
N TYR A 228 16.10 -10.89 12.74
CA TYR A 228 15.60 -11.55 11.52
C TYR A 228 16.48 -11.21 10.31
N ASP A 229 16.69 -12.19 9.44
CA ASP A 229 17.32 -12.01 8.13
C ASP A 229 16.52 -12.68 7.00
N ALA A 230 17.09 -12.71 5.79
CA ALA A 230 16.46 -13.32 4.62
C ALA A 230 16.28 -14.84 4.73
N ALA A 231 16.99 -15.51 5.64
CA ALA A 231 16.70 -16.91 5.91
C ALA A 231 15.39 -16.99 6.72
N ASP A 232 15.19 -16.14 7.71
CA ASP A 232 14.04 -16.18 8.65
C ASP A 232 12.71 -15.70 8.10
N ILE A 233 12.76 -14.93 7.01
CA ILE A 233 11.57 -14.37 6.40
C ILE A 233 11.40 -14.95 4.99
N HIS A 234 10.37 -15.77 4.82
CA HIS A 234 9.93 -16.21 3.50
C HIS A 234 8.82 -15.30 2.98
N PHE A 235 9.01 -14.75 1.78
CA PHE A 235 7.99 -13.97 1.08
C PHE A 235 7.27 -14.85 0.05
N ALA A 236 6.05 -15.27 0.38
CA ALA A 236 5.22 -16.15 -0.42
C ALA A 236 4.53 -15.38 -1.56
N ALA A 237 5.31 -14.99 -2.56
CA ALA A 237 4.84 -14.28 -3.74
C ALA A 237 3.89 -15.15 -4.58
N PHE A 238 2.82 -14.55 -5.10
CA PHE A 238 1.87 -15.21 -5.99
C PHE A 238 1.35 -14.27 -7.09
N ASP A 239 0.76 -14.87 -8.12
CA ASP A 239 0.09 -14.12 -9.19
C ASP A 239 -1.31 -13.72 -8.75
N TRP A 240 -1.41 -12.48 -8.26
CA TRP A 240 -2.62 -11.90 -7.71
C TRP A 240 -3.77 -11.68 -8.70
N ARG A 241 -3.57 -11.99 -9.99
CA ARG A 241 -4.65 -11.96 -10.99
C ARG A 241 -5.52 -13.22 -10.92
N LEU A 242 -4.92 -14.35 -10.54
CA LEU A 242 -5.57 -15.66 -10.55
C LEU A 242 -6.63 -15.79 -9.45
N GLY A 243 -7.61 -16.67 -9.67
CA GLY A 243 -8.45 -17.16 -8.58
C GLY A 243 -7.65 -18.06 -7.62
N ILE A 244 -8.22 -18.31 -6.43
CA ILE A 244 -7.51 -18.99 -5.34
C ILE A 244 -7.20 -20.45 -5.71
N GLU A 245 -8.13 -21.15 -6.39
CA GLU A 245 -7.93 -22.52 -6.87
C GLU A 245 -6.86 -22.59 -7.97
N GLU A 246 -6.82 -21.60 -8.86
CA GLU A 246 -5.87 -21.55 -9.98
C GLU A 246 -4.42 -21.35 -9.52
N LEU A 247 -4.19 -20.76 -8.34
CA LEU A 247 -2.86 -20.65 -7.75
C LEU A 247 -2.24 -22.04 -7.53
N GLU A 248 -3.02 -23.01 -7.06
CA GLU A 248 -2.53 -24.38 -6.91
C GLU A 248 -2.45 -25.09 -8.26
N ALA A 249 -3.50 -25.00 -9.07
CA ALA A 249 -3.57 -25.71 -10.34
C ALA A 249 -2.45 -25.31 -11.32
N ARG A 250 -2.09 -24.02 -11.39
CA ARG A 250 -1.06 -23.50 -12.32
C ARG A 250 0.34 -23.52 -11.73
N ASP A 251 0.47 -23.08 -10.48
CA ASP A 251 1.78 -22.76 -9.90
C ASP A 251 2.18 -23.69 -8.74
N SER A 252 1.30 -24.61 -8.31
CA SER A 252 1.45 -25.44 -7.11
C SER A 252 1.75 -24.59 -5.88
N TYR A 253 1.09 -23.44 -5.77
CA TYR A 253 1.37 -22.42 -4.78
C TYR A 253 1.19 -22.92 -3.34
N PHE A 254 0.11 -23.64 -3.03
CA PHE A 254 -0.13 -24.18 -1.68
C PHE A 254 0.82 -25.32 -1.36
N THR A 255 1.11 -26.18 -2.34
CA THR A 255 2.11 -27.24 -2.17
C THR A 255 3.49 -26.66 -1.84
N LYS A 256 3.91 -25.59 -2.52
CA LYS A 256 5.17 -24.89 -2.22
C LYS A 256 5.14 -24.20 -0.86
N LEU A 257 4.08 -23.45 -0.56
CA LEU A 257 3.91 -22.75 0.72
C LEU A 257 3.99 -23.71 1.92
N LYS A 258 3.38 -24.89 1.81
CA LYS A 258 3.47 -25.94 2.83
C LYS A 258 4.93 -26.35 3.08
N VAL A 259 5.67 -26.67 2.01
CA VAL A 259 7.08 -27.09 2.11
C VAL A 259 7.96 -25.96 2.66
N ASP A 260 7.75 -24.72 2.23
CA ASP A 260 8.52 -23.57 2.71
C ASP A 260 8.30 -23.31 4.21
N ILE A 261 7.06 -23.48 4.69
CA ILE A 261 6.73 -23.42 6.12
C ILE A 261 7.42 -24.54 6.91
N GLU A 262 7.42 -25.77 6.40
CA GLU A 262 8.09 -26.91 7.03
C GLU A 262 9.61 -26.69 7.13
N ILE A 263 10.24 -26.16 6.08
CA ILE A 263 11.67 -25.81 6.06
C ILE A 263 11.99 -24.73 7.10
N LEU A 264 11.17 -23.67 7.17
CA LEU A 264 11.35 -22.60 8.15
C LEU A 264 11.25 -23.10 9.59
N HIS A 265 10.22 -23.91 9.86
CA HIS A 265 10.05 -24.58 11.14
C HIS A 265 11.27 -25.45 11.46
N ASP A 266 11.75 -26.24 10.51
CA ASP A 266 12.86 -27.16 10.76
C ASP A 266 14.20 -26.44 10.97
N ARG A 267 14.38 -25.25 10.42
CA ARG A 267 15.60 -24.46 10.65
C ARG A 267 15.60 -23.82 12.04
N ARG A 268 14.50 -23.18 12.44
CA ARG A 268 14.40 -22.46 13.74
C ARG A 268 13.95 -23.37 14.90
N LYS A 269 13.43 -24.56 14.61
CA LYS A 269 12.76 -25.47 15.56
C LYS A 269 11.63 -24.79 16.34
N GLU A 270 10.95 -23.85 15.69
CA GLU A 270 9.89 -23.03 16.24
C GLU A 270 8.72 -22.96 15.26
N LYS A 271 7.49 -22.88 15.78
CA LYS A 271 6.28 -22.68 14.96
C LYS A 271 6.37 -21.33 14.22
N VAL A 272 5.86 -21.28 12.99
CA VAL A 272 5.92 -20.13 12.07
C VAL A 272 4.88 -19.07 12.42
N LEU A 273 5.29 -17.81 12.40
CA LEU A 273 4.41 -16.64 12.39
C LEU A 273 4.03 -16.32 10.94
N THR A 274 2.75 -16.42 10.59
CA THR A 274 2.27 -15.99 9.27
C THR A 274 1.76 -14.56 9.35
N VAL A 275 2.26 -13.68 8.48
CA VAL A 275 1.81 -12.29 8.34
C VAL A 275 1.21 -12.12 6.93
N ALA A 276 -0.11 -12.02 6.86
CA ALA A 276 -0.84 -11.93 5.60
C ALA A 276 -1.52 -10.57 5.48
N HIS A 277 -1.42 -9.92 4.31
CA HIS A 277 -2.04 -8.61 4.05
C HIS A 277 -3.18 -8.73 3.06
N SER A 278 -4.29 -8.05 3.33
CA SER A 278 -5.42 -7.92 2.40
C SER A 278 -5.87 -9.30 1.87
N MET A 279 -5.94 -9.49 0.55
CA MET A 279 -6.28 -10.77 -0.08
C MET A 279 -5.39 -11.94 0.38
N GLY A 280 -4.14 -11.69 0.79
CA GLY A 280 -3.26 -12.70 1.36
C GLY A 280 -3.86 -13.38 2.59
N SER A 281 -4.64 -12.65 3.40
CA SER A 281 -5.34 -13.20 4.56
C SER A 281 -6.43 -14.19 4.16
N LEU A 282 -7.12 -13.94 3.04
CA LEU A 282 -8.12 -14.85 2.49
C LEU A 282 -7.46 -16.11 1.90
N ILE A 283 -6.33 -15.93 1.21
CA ILE A 283 -5.52 -17.02 0.67
C ILE A 283 -4.98 -17.90 1.80
N PHE A 284 -4.50 -17.31 2.90
CA PHE A 284 -4.04 -18.10 4.04
C PHE A 284 -5.18 -18.82 4.76
N HIS A 285 -6.34 -18.17 4.90
CA HIS A 285 -7.54 -18.84 5.43
C HIS A 285 -7.90 -20.07 4.58
N TYR A 286 -7.91 -19.92 3.25
CA TYR A 286 -8.14 -21.03 2.32
C TYR A 286 -7.06 -22.12 2.47
N PHE A 287 -5.78 -21.72 2.54
CA PHE A 287 -4.65 -22.64 2.69
C PHE A 287 -4.76 -23.48 3.96
N MET A 288 -5.19 -22.90 5.08
CA MET A 288 -5.41 -23.66 6.32
C MET A 288 -6.44 -24.78 6.13
N GLN A 289 -7.49 -24.55 5.34
CA GLN A 289 -8.49 -25.58 5.04
C GLN A 289 -7.93 -26.65 4.09
N TRP A 290 -7.26 -26.20 3.03
CA TRP A 290 -6.62 -27.08 2.05
C TRP A 290 -5.61 -28.01 2.71
N VAL A 291 -4.76 -27.51 3.61
CA VAL A 291 -3.75 -28.33 4.29
C VAL A 291 -4.36 -29.23 5.35
N SER A 292 -5.43 -28.80 6.02
CA SER A 292 -6.14 -29.62 7.01
C SER A 292 -6.93 -30.79 6.41
N GLU A 293 -7.28 -30.75 5.11
CA GLU A 293 -7.77 -31.96 4.42
C GLU A 293 -6.67 -33.00 4.21
N ILE A 294 -5.42 -32.57 4.08
CA ILE A 294 -4.27 -33.45 3.86
C ILE A 294 -3.76 -33.99 5.21
N ASP A 295 -3.62 -33.10 6.20
CA ASP A 295 -3.16 -33.40 7.55
C ASP A 295 -3.85 -32.45 8.54
N ASP A 296 -4.78 -32.99 9.32
CA ASP A 296 -5.62 -32.26 10.25
C ASP A 296 -4.86 -31.59 11.40
N LYS A 297 -3.64 -32.07 11.70
CA LYS A 297 -2.76 -31.54 12.75
C LYS A 297 -1.68 -30.62 12.22
N TRP A 298 -1.57 -30.46 10.90
CA TRP A 298 -0.50 -29.68 10.30
C TRP A 298 -0.47 -28.23 10.80
N VAL A 299 -1.64 -27.59 10.85
CA VAL A 299 -1.75 -26.19 11.29
C VAL A 299 -1.29 -26.04 12.74
N ASP A 300 -1.74 -26.93 13.63
CA ASP A 300 -1.34 -26.92 15.04
C ASP A 300 0.17 -27.15 15.22
N LYS A 301 0.74 -28.04 14.40
CA LYS A 301 2.16 -28.39 14.46
C LYS A 301 3.06 -27.25 13.98
N TYR A 302 2.71 -26.58 12.89
CA TYR A 302 3.62 -25.68 12.19
C TYR A 302 3.33 -24.19 12.39
N ILE A 303 2.11 -23.78 12.74
CA ILE A 303 1.72 -22.37 12.80
C ILE A 303 1.57 -21.90 14.24
N HIS A 304 2.32 -20.87 14.61
CA HIS A 304 2.24 -20.23 15.93
C HIS A 304 1.08 -19.23 15.97
N SER A 305 1.05 -18.34 14.97
CA SER A 305 0.08 -17.26 14.90
C SER A 305 -0.14 -16.84 13.46
N ALA A 306 -1.37 -16.40 13.16
CA ALA A 306 -1.75 -15.84 11.88
C ALA A 306 -2.14 -14.37 12.09
N VAL A 307 -1.30 -13.46 11.60
CA VAL A 307 -1.52 -12.01 11.64
C VAL A 307 -2.10 -11.57 10.30
N TYR A 308 -3.36 -11.18 10.33
CA TYR A 308 -4.12 -10.66 9.21
C TYR A 308 -4.15 -9.14 9.24
N ILE A 309 -3.50 -8.50 8.28
CA ILE A 309 -3.43 -7.04 8.14
C ILE A 309 -4.49 -6.59 7.12
N GLY A 310 -5.47 -5.78 7.55
CA GLY A 310 -6.57 -5.28 6.72
C GLY A 310 -7.35 -6.39 5.99
N PRO A 311 -7.79 -7.47 6.65
CA PRO A 311 -8.29 -8.65 5.93
C PRO A 311 -9.72 -8.49 5.39
N PRO A 312 -9.98 -8.70 4.09
CA PRO A 312 -11.32 -8.73 3.54
C PRO A 312 -12.01 -10.09 3.78
N LEU A 313 -12.11 -10.53 5.04
CA LEU A 313 -12.68 -11.85 5.39
C LEU A 313 -14.12 -12.00 4.87
N LEU A 314 -14.92 -10.94 4.99
CA LEU A 314 -16.27 -10.91 4.42
C LEU A 314 -16.31 -10.32 3.01
N GLY A 315 -15.19 -9.99 2.41
CA GLY A 315 -15.09 -9.35 1.08
C GLY A 315 -15.04 -7.82 1.12
N ALA A 316 -14.67 -7.23 -0.01
CA ALA A 316 -14.55 -5.79 -0.20
C ALA A 316 -15.64 -5.32 -1.19
N PRO A 317 -16.61 -4.47 -0.78
CA PRO A 317 -17.62 -3.93 -1.68
C PRO A 317 -17.05 -3.23 -2.93
N LYS A 318 -15.83 -2.71 -2.82
CA LYS A 318 -15.01 -2.18 -3.92
C LYS A 318 -14.90 -3.10 -5.14
N ALA A 319 -14.89 -4.43 -4.93
CA ALA A 319 -14.87 -5.41 -6.02
C ALA A 319 -16.13 -5.30 -6.91
N VAL A 320 -17.29 -4.98 -6.34
CA VAL A 320 -18.55 -4.80 -7.08
C VAL A 320 -18.45 -3.60 -8.03
N GLY A 321 -17.98 -2.45 -7.52
CA GLY A 321 -17.74 -1.25 -8.34
C GLY A 321 -16.72 -1.53 -9.45
N GLY A 322 -15.59 -2.14 -9.09
CA GLY A 322 -14.55 -2.51 -10.06
C GLY A 322 -15.04 -3.40 -11.20
N LEU A 323 -15.78 -4.47 -10.89
CA LEU A 323 -16.26 -5.43 -11.91
C LEU A 323 -17.36 -4.83 -12.81
N LEU A 324 -18.29 -4.06 -12.22
CA LEU A 324 -19.41 -3.48 -12.97
C LEU A 324 -18.99 -2.27 -13.80
N THR A 325 -18.30 -1.30 -13.18
CA THR A 325 -18.10 0.05 -13.74
C THR A 325 -16.64 0.43 -13.95
N GLY A 326 -15.68 -0.42 -13.54
CA GLY A 326 -14.23 -0.17 -13.68
C GLY A 326 -13.76 1.09 -12.98
N GLU A 327 -14.61 1.64 -12.13
CA GLU A 327 -14.34 2.76 -11.24
C GLU A 327 -14.09 2.19 -9.86
N VAL A 328 -12.95 2.55 -9.29
CA VAL A 328 -12.62 2.36 -7.88
C VAL A 328 -12.49 3.76 -7.28
N LYS A 329 -13.01 4.03 -6.08
CA LYS A 329 -12.99 5.38 -5.48
C LYS A 329 -11.57 5.95 -5.39
N ASP A 330 -10.54 5.11 -5.37
CA ASP A 330 -9.14 5.56 -5.42
C ASP A 330 -8.83 6.43 -6.65
N THR A 331 -9.63 6.38 -7.72
CA THR A 331 -9.50 7.33 -8.85
C THR A 331 -10.10 8.72 -8.60
N VAL A 332 -10.80 8.93 -7.49
CA VAL A 332 -11.47 10.21 -7.14
C VAL A 332 -10.69 10.96 -6.06
N ASP A 333 -10.01 10.25 -5.14
CA ASP A 333 -9.21 10.83 -4.05
C ASP A 333 -7.70 10.92 -4.38
N MET A 334 -7.28 10.49 -5.57
CA MET A 334 -5.89 10.58 -6.03
C MET A 334 -5.48 12.04 -6.29
N GLY A 335 -4.29 12.41 -5.83
CA GLY A 335 -3.66 13.65 -6.29
C GLY A 335 -3.55 13.66 -7.82
N ALA A 336 -3.60 14.84 -8.44
CA ALA A 336 -3.69 15.00 -9.89
C ALA A 336 -2.65 14.19 -10.70
N PHE A 337 -1.47 13.93 -10.11
CA PHE A 337 -0.41 13.11 -10.71
C PHE A 337 -0.71 11.60 -10.68
N GLN A 338 -1.22 11.06 -9.57
CA GLN A 338 -1.62 9.66 -9.46
C GLN A 338 -2.85 9.36 -10.32
N TYR A 339 -3.79 10.31 -10.40
CA TYR A 339 -4.91 10.26 -11.34
C TYR A 339 -4.43 10.27 -12.79
N ALA A 340 -3.48 11.14 -13.14
CA ALA A 340 -2.87 11.18 -14.47
C ALA A 340 -2.15 9.87 -14.80
N ILE A 341 -1.44 9.26 -13.85
CA ILE A 341 -0.85 7.94 -13.99
C ILE A 341 -1.97 6.91 -14.22
N VAL A 342 -2.99 6.80 -13.38
CA VAL A 342 -4.05 5.79 -13.55
C VAL A 342 -4.88 5.95 -14.84
N GLU A 343 -5.15 7.19 -15.27
CA GLU A 343 -5.77 7.47 -16.58
C GLU A 343 -4.83 7.12 -17.75
N LEU A 344 -3.55 7.50 -17.66
CA LEU A 344 -2.51 7.13 -18.63
C LEU A 344 -2.33 5.61 -18.70
N LEU A 345 -2.34 4.93 -17.55
CA LEU A 345 -2.11 3.49 -17.38
C LEU A 345 -3.26 2.65 -17.93
N PHE A 346 -4.51 3.04 -17.71
CA PHE A 346 -5.61 2.10 -17.93
C PHE A 346 -6.70 2.58 -18.88
N GLY A 347 -7.13 3.85 -18.81
CA GLY A 347 -8.35 4.30 -19.49
C GLY A 347 -9.59 3.50 -19.03
N LYS A 348 -10.72 4.17 -18.83
CA LYS A 348 -11.89 3.53 -18.20
C LYS A 348 -12.33 2.21 -18.88
N LYS A 349 -12.30 2.14 -20.22
CA LYS A 349 -12.72 0.95 -20.98
C LYS A 349 -11.82 -0.28 -20.74
N SER A 350 -10.50 -0.12 -20.74
CA SER A 350 -9.57 -1.24 -20.58
C SER A 350 -9.53 -1.78 -19.14
N ARG A 351 -9.88 -0.97 -18.13
CA ARG A 351 -10.01 -1.46 -16.73
C ARG A 351 -11.11 -2.50 -16.60
N HIS A 352 -12.27 -2.29 -17.21
CA HIS A 352 -13.37 -3.26 -17.19
C HIS A 352 -12.90 -4.61 -17.71
N GLU A 353 -12.22 -4.60 -18.85
CA GLU A 353 -11.79 -5.81 -19.53
C GLU A 353 -10.77 -6.58 -18.69
N LEU A 354 -9.85 -5.89 -18.02
CA LEU A 354 -8.88 -6.53 -17.12
C LEU A 354 -9.55 -7.09 -15.87
N PHE A 355 -10.28 -6.25 -15.13
CA PHE A 355 -10.87 -6.62 -13.84
C PHE A 355 -11.84 -7.79 -13.98
N ARG A 356 -12.62 -7.84 -15.06
CA ARG A 356 -13.54 -8.96 -15.32
C ARG A 356 -12.82 -10.27 -15.61
N THR A 357 -11.58 -10.25 -16.10
CA THR A 357 -10.77 -11.46 -16.32
C THR A 357 -10.05 -11.94 -15.07
N TRP A 358 -9.75 -11.06 -14.11
CA TRP A 358 -9.05 -11.42 -12.88
C TRP A 358 -9.95 -12.18 -11.90
N GLY A 359 -9.74 -13.50 -11.82
CA GLY A 359 -10.51 -14.39 -10.92
C GLY A 359 -10.40 -13.99 -9.45
N SER A 360 -9.28 -13.37 -9.05
CA SER A 360 -9.06 -12.87 -7.68
C SER A 360 -10.15 -11.90 -7.20
N LEU A 361 -10.66 -11.04 -8.07
CA LEU A 361 -11.68 -10.06 -7.71
C LEU A 361 -13.03 -10.71 -7.40
N VAL A 362 -13.31 -11.88 -7.98
CA VAL A 362 -14.54 -12.63 -7.70
C VAL A 362 -14.52 -13.17 -6.25
N TYR A 363 -13.37 -13.63 -5.77
CA TYR A 363 -13.20 -14.07 -4.37
C TYR A 363 -13.25 -12.92 -3.36
N LEU A 364 -13.04 -11.67 -3.79
CA LEU A 364 -13.17 -10.47 -2.96
C LEU A 364 -14.61 -9.93 -2.90
N LEU A 365 -15.57 -10.55 -3.60
CA LEU A 365 -16.96 -10.14 -3.48
C LEU A 365 -17.44 -10.25 -2.02
N PRO A 366 -18.35 -9.35 -1.60
CA PRO A 366 -19.06 -9.43 -0.33
C PRO A 366 -19.59 -10.84 -0.04
N LYS A 367 -19.59 -11.25 1.23
CA LYS A 367 -20.03 -12.57 1.74
C LYS A 367 -21.00 -12.41 2.91
N GLY A 368 -21.94 -13.33 3.07
CA GLY A 368 -22.90 -13.33 4.19
C GLY A 368 -24.24 -12.64 3.90
N GLY A 369 -24.44 -12.16 2.68
CA GLY A 369 -25.74 -11.75 2.17
C GLY A 369 -26.37 -10.55 2.87
N ASP A 370 -27.69 -10.46 2.73
CA ASP A 370 -28.51 -9.37 3.26
C ASP A 370 -28.37 -9.21 4.79
N ASN A 371 -28.06 -10.28 5.53
CA ASN A 371 -27.92 -10.22 7.00
C ASN A 371 -26.68 -9.45 7.46
N ILE A 372 -25.61 -9.42 6.65
CA ILE A 372 -24.39 -8.66 6.98
C ILE A 372 -24.43 -7.31 6.30
N TRP A 373 -24.83 -7.30 5.03
CA TRP A 373 -24.68 -6.14 4.16
C TRP A 373 -25.94 -5.28 4.06
N THR A 374 -27.08 -5.72 4.60
CA THR A 374 -28.35 -4.96 4.58
C THR A 374 -29.09 -4.99 5.93
N ALA A 375 -28.43 -5.39 7.02
CA ALA A 375 -29.04 -5.65 8.33
C ALA A 375 -29.97 -4.51 8.79
N LYS A 376 -31.27 -4.83 8.94
CA LYS A 376 -32.31 -3.88 9.41
C LYS A 376 -32.00 -3.45 10.84
N GLY A 377 -31.70 -2.17 11.05
CA GLY A 377 -31.38 -1.59 12.36
C GLY A 377 -30.23 -0.61 12.31
N MET A 378 -29.34 -0.74 11.33
CA MET A 378 -28.45 0.34 10.92
C MET A 378 -29.32 1.41 10.26
N LYS A 379 -29.27 2.66 10.75
CA LYS A 379 -30.22 3.75 10.42
C LYS A 379 -30.40 4.03 8.91
N HIS A 380 -29.58 3.46 8.05
CA HIS A 380 -29.65 3.57 6.60
C HIS A 380 -29.38 2.18 6.01
N PRO A 381 -30.28 1.59 5.20
CA PRO A 381 -30.06 0.27 4.62
C PRO A 381 -28.79 0.30 3.77
N ASP A 382 -27.82 -0.49 4.20
CA ASP A 382 -26.50 -0.59 3.57
C ASP A 382 -26.56 -1.35 2.23
N LEU A 383 -25.55 -1.04 1.40
CA LEU A 383 -25.01 -1.77 0.26
C LEU A 383 -25.89 -2.08 -0.95
N VAL A 384 -25.62 -1.24 -1.97
CA VAL A 384 -25.94 -1.38 -3.40
C VAL A 384 -27.37 -1.00 -3.80
N SER A 385 -27.60 0.31 -3.76
CA SER A 385 -28.65 0.98 -4.50
C SER A 385 -28.44 0.89 -6.03
N ILE A 386 -28.84 -0.20 -6.67
CA ILE A 386 -29.03 -0.19 -8.13
C ILE A 386 -30.37 0.47 -8.45
N ARG A 387 -30.35 1.76 -8.72
CA ARG A 387 -31.58 2.51 -8.95
C ARG A 387 -31.65 2.81 -10.46
N LYS A 388 -32.29 1.90 -11.22
CA LYS A 388 -32.45 2.01 -12.68
C LYS A 388 -33.45 3.12 -13.02
N ILE A 389 -32.99 4.24 -13.58
CA ILE A 389 -33.88 5.22 -14.22
C ILE A 389 -34.60 4.52 -15.38
N THR A 390 -35.89 4.25 -15.22
CA THR A 390 -36.72 3.63 -16.26
C THR A 390 -37.47 4.65 -17.10
N HIS A 391 -37.61 5.90 -16.65
CA HIS A 391 -38.18 6.99 -17.43
C HIS A 391 -37.48 8.31 -17.15
N ILE A 392 -36.99 8.97 -18.20
CA ILE A 392 -36.61 10.39 -18.15
C ILE A 392 -37.92 11.19 -18.12
N GLN A 393 -38.47 11.41 -16.93
CA GLN A 393 -39.15 12.68 -16.68
C GLN A 393 -38.22 13.47 -15.78
N LYS A 394 -37.95 14.72 -16.16
CA LYS A 394 -37.17 15.67 -15.37
C LYS A 394 -37.94 15.98 -14.07
N SER A 395 -37.82 15.13 -13.06
CA SER A 395 -38.02 15.51 -11.66
C SER A 395 -36.66 15.96 -11.12
N SER A 396 -36.67 17.15 -10.55
CA SER A 396 -35.53 17.78 -9.88
C SER A 396 -34.87 16.85 -8.86
N GLY A 397 -33.54 16.72 -8.95
CA GLY A 397 -32.68 15.78 -8.22
C GLY A 397 -33.00 15.60 -6.74
N GLY A 398 -33.56 14.43 -6.42
CA GLY A 398 -33.77 13.93 -5.08
C GLY A 398 -33.62 12.41 -5.03
N MET A 399 -33.28 11.88 -3.85
CA MET A 399 -33.02 10.45 -3.58
C MET A 399 -34.28 9.54 -3.71
N GLY A 400 -35.43 10.08 -4.16
CA GLY A 400 -36.74 9.43 -4.18
C GLY A 400 -37.00 8.47 -5.35
N ASP A 401 -36.41 8.69 -6.54
CA ASP A 401 -36.79 7.99 -7.80
C ASP A 401 -36.09 6.64 -8.02
N TYR A 402 -35.68 6.01 -6.94
CA TYR A 402 -34.48 5.20 -6.93
C TYR A 402 -34.96 3.88 -6.23
N LYS A 403 -34.76 2.66 -6.78
CA LYS A 403 -35.17 1.38 -6.12
C LYS A 403 -34.03 0.64 -5.40
N PHE A 404 -34.22 0.26 -4.13
CA PHE A 404 -33.24 -0.60 -3.43
C PHE A 404 -33.17 -1.98 -4.12
N ILE A 405 -31.95 -2.49 -4.30
CA ILE A 405 -31.73 -3.82 -4.88
C ILE A 405 -31.09 -4.71 -3.81
N ASN A 406 -31.59 -5.93 -3.70
CA ASN A 406 -31.10 -6.88 -2.71
C ASN A 406 -29.71 -7.39 -3.09
N TYR A 407 -29.00 -7.97 -2.13
CA TYR A 407 -27.67 -8.52 -2.34
C TYR A 407 -27.58 -9.54 -3.50
N LYS A 408 -28.60 -10.40 -3.66
CA LYS A 408 -28.60 -11.45 -4.70
C LYS A 408 -28.65 -10.87 -6.11
N ASP A 409 -29.46 -9.84 -6.30
CA ASP A 409 -29.62 -9.14 -7.58
C ASP A 409 -28.33 -8.41 -7.98
N VAL A 410 -27.59 -7.84 -7.01
CA VAL A 410 -26.26 -7.25 -7.24
C VAL A 410 -25.31 -8.29 -7.82
N LEU A 411 -25.25 -9.45 -7.19
CA LEU A 411 -24.38 -10.53 -7.63
C LEU A 411 -24.82 -11.09 -8.98
N SER A 412 -26.12 -11.11 -9.27
CA SER A 412 -26.62 -11.42 -10.61
C SER A 412 -26.10 -10.43 -11.65
N MET A 413 -26.10 -9.13 -11.35
CA MET A 413 -25.54 -8.13 -12.26
C MET A 413 -24.03 -8.29 -12.46
N VAL A 414 -23.29 -8.64 -11.40
CA VAL A 414 -21.87 -8.96 -11.51
C VAL A 414 -21.68 -10.18 -12.40
N LYS A 415 -22.46 -11.24 -12.20
CA LYS A 415 -22.44 -12.45 -13.03
C LYS A 415 -22.63 -12.13 -14.51
N ASP A 416 -23.56 -11.24 -14.85
CA ASP A 416 -23.88 -10.90 -16.24
C ASP A 416 -22.68 -10.30 -17.00
N VAL A 417 -21.81 -9.56 -16.29
CA VAL A 417 -20.63 -8.91 -16.89
C VAL A 417 -19.37 -9.77 -16.88
N LEU A 418 -19.36 -10.89 -16.15
CA LEU A 418 -18.19 -11.77 -16.06
C LEU A 418 -18.01 -12.63 -17.34
N PRO A 419 -16.77 -12.96 -17.72
CA PRO A 419 -16.48 -13.96 -18.74
C PRO A 419 -16.92 -15.37 -18.30
N SER A 420 -16.96 -16.31 -19.24
CA SER A 420 -17.46 -17.67 -19.03
C SER A 420 -16.79 -18.36 -17.84
N TYR A 421 -15.45 -18.35 -17.75
CA TYR A 421 -14.74 -18.99 -16.63
C TYR A 421 -15.09 -18.35 -15.28
N ASN A 422 -15.01 -17.01 -15.18
CA ASN A 422 -15.29 -16.32 -13.92
C ASN A 422 -16.78 -16.39 -13.51
N LYS A 423 -17.70 -16.62 -14.45
CA LYS A 423 -19.10 -16.97 -14.14
C LYS A 423 -19.17 -18.29 -13.37
N THR A 424 -18.36 -19.28 -13.73
CA THR A 424 -18.30 -20.56 -13.00
C THR A 424 -17.76 -20.39 -11.58
N ILE A 425 -16.70 -19.58 -11.40
CA ILE A 425 -16.17 -19.25 -10.07
C ILE A 425 -17.25 -18.55 -9.23
N HIS A 426 -17.93 -17.57 -9.82
CA HIS A 426 -19.01 -16.85 -9.16
C HIS A 426 -20.16 -17.80 -8.75
N GLU A 427 -20.54 -18.74 -9.60
CA GLU A 427 -21.56 -19.74 -9.27
C GLU A 427 -21.12 -20.69 -8.16
N LYS A 428 -19.87 -21.16 -8.16
CA LYS A 428 -19.30 -21.98 -7.08
C LYS A 428 -19.36 -21.26 -5.73
N ILE A 429 -18.98 -19.97 -5.71
CA ILE A 429 -18.96 -19.17 -4.47
C ILE A 429 -20.37 -18.99 -3.89
N LEU A 430 -21.39 -18.83 -4.74
CA LEU A 430 -22.76 -18.60 -4.27
C LEU A 430 -23.55 -19.87 -3.99
N ASN A 431 -23.29 -20.93 -4.76
CA ASN A 431 -23.96 -22.21 -4.65
C ASN A 431 -22.93 -23.32 -4.52
N PRO A 432 -22.16 -23.37 -3.41
CA PRO A 432 -21.10 -24.33 -3.23
C PRO A 432 -21.66 -25.76 -3.28
N GLN A 433 -21.10 -26.59 -4.15
CA GLN A 433 -21.50 -28.00 -4.32
C GLN A 433 -20.53 -28.92 -3.59
N LYS A 434 -19.25 -28.54 -3.54
CA LYS A 434 -18.18 -29.28 -2.88
C LYS A 434 -17.77 -28.60 -1.58
N LYS A 435 -16.99 -29.31 -0.77
CA LYS A 435 -16.43 -28.74 0.47
C LYS A 435 -15.40 -27.66 0.13
N GLU A 436 -14.59 -27.91 -0.90
CA GLU A 436 -13.54 -27.00 -1.38
C GLU A 436 -14.09 -25.64 -1.83
N ASP A 437 -15.29 -25.61 -2.41
CA ASP A 437 -15.96 -24.38 -2.86
C ASP A 437 -16.21 -23.40 -1.69
N LYS A 438 -16.26 -23.90 -0.45
CA LYS A 438 -16.55 -23.12 0.76
C LYS A 438 -15.30 -22.55 1.43
N TRP A 439 -14.10 -23.07 1.14
CA TRP A 439 -12.88 -22.75 1.88
C TRP A 439 -12.48 -21.28 1.84
N ALA A 440 -12.89 -20.54 0.81
CA ALA A 440 -12.66 -19.10 0.73
C ALA A 440 -13.68 -18.28 1.54
N ASN A 441 -14.71 -18.91 2.12
CA ASN A 441 -15.74 -18.25 2.90
C ASN A 441 -15.62 -18.61 4.39
N PRO A 442 -15.09 -17.70 5.24
CA PRO A 442 -14.93 -17.96 6.67
C PRO A 442 -16.25 -18.05 7.44
N LEU A 443 -17.38 -17.65 6.84
CA LEU A 443 -18.71 -17.84 7.43
C LEU A 443 -19.24 -19.27 7.27
N GLU A 444 -18.66 -20.05 6.36
CA GLU A 444 -19.13 -21.39 6.00
C GLU A 444 -18.11 -22.49 6.34
N THR A 445 -16.90 -22.10 6.75
CA THR A 445 -15.83 -23.05 7.04
C THR A 445 -15.34 -22.92 8.48
N PRO A 446 -15.39 -24.00 9.27
CA PRO A 446 -14.85 -23.98 10.63
C PRO A 446 -13.33 -23.84 10.63
N LEU A 447 -12.79 -23.19 11.66
CA LEU A 447 -11.36 -23.14 11.89
C LEU A 447 -10.80 -24.56 12.15
N PRO A 448 -9.55 -24.84 11.73
CA PRO A 448 -8.96 -26.17 11.81
C PRO A 448 -8.69 -26.61 13.26
N ASN A 449 -8.28 -27.88 13.43
CA ASN A 449 -7.88 -28.42 14.72
C ASN A 449 -6.49 -27.89 15.12
N ALA A 450 -6.44 -26.68 15.68
CA ALA A 450 -5.21 -26.03 16.11
C ALA A 450 -5.41 -25.19 17.38
N PRO A 451 -5.66 -25.79 18.56
CA PRO A 451 -5.96 -25.05 19.79
C PRO A 451 -4.84 -24.09 20.23
N ASP A 452 -3.58 -24.33 19.84
CA ASP A 452 -2.46 -23.45 20.15
C ASP A 452 -2.37 -22.22 19.21
N LEU A 453 -3.08 -22.24 18.09
CA LEU A 453 -3.07 -21.15 17.12
C LEU A 453 -3.71 -19.89 17.71
N THR A 454 -3.11 -18.73 17.41
CA THR A 454 -3.72 -17.43 17.65
C THR A 454 -3.87 -16.66 16.36
N ILE A 455 -5.09 -16.21 16.06
CA ILE A 455 -5.41 -15.39 14.89
C ILE A 455 -5.57 -13.94 15.34
N TYR A 456 -4.76 -13.07 14.75
CA TYR A 456 -4.80 -11.63 14.97
C TYR A 456 -5.36 -10.92 13.74
N SER A 457 -6.39 -10.10 13.90
CA SER A 457 -6.89 -9.18 12.87
C SER A 457 -6.46 -7.76 13.20
N LEU A 458 -5.47 -7.25 12.46
CA LEU A 458 -4.89 -5.91 12.61
C LEU A 458 -5.39 -5.02 11.47
N TYR A 459 -6.14 -3.95 11.76
CA TYR A 459 -6.74 -3.16 10.68
C TYR A 459 -6.98 -1.69 11.03
N GLY A 460 -7.07 -0.88 9.97
CA GLY A 460 -7.31 0.55 10.06
C GLY A 460 -8.78 0.88 10.27
N ILE A 461 -9.03 1.97 10.99
CA ILE A 461 -10.35 2.55 11.21
C ILE A 461 -10.29 4.07 10.97
N ASN A 462 -11.44 4.72 10.93
CA ASN A 462 -11.66 6.14 10.72
C ASN A 462 -11.30 6.65 9.31
N LYS A 463 -11.22 5.78 8.31
CA LYS A 463 -11.10 6.17 6.90
C LYS A 463 -12.42 5.91 6.16
N PRO A 464 -13.03 6.90 5.48
CA PRO A 464 -14.25 6.70 4.70
C PRO A 464 -14.08 5.66 3.59
N THR A 465 -14.79 4.54 3.72
CA THR A 465 -14.58 3.30 2.94
C THR A 465 -15.81 2.92 2.15
N GLU A 466 -15.60 2.45 0.92
CA GLU A 466 -16.67 2.05 -0.01
C GLU A 466 -17.50 0.90 0.57
N CYS A 467 -18.80 1.17 0.74
CA CYS A 467 -19.82 0.23 1.20
C CYS A 467 -21.04 0.28 0.28
N GLY A 468 -20.87 0.41 -1.03
CA GLY A 468 -21.98 0.32 -1.97
C GLY A 468 -22.17 1.57 -2.80
N TYR A 469 -23.13 1.49 -3.72
CA TYR A 469 -23.17 2.37 -4.90
C TYR A 469 -24.59 2.71 -5.32
N TYR A 470 -24.75 3.92 -5.84
CA TYR A 470 -25.86 4.35 -6.67
C TYR A 470 -25.44 4.17 -8.13
N PHE A 471 -26.15 3.32 -8.87
CA PHE A 471 -25.85 3.11 -10.28
C PHE A 471 -26.91 3.73 -11.19
N THR A 472 -26.47 4.24 -12.35
CA THR A 472 -27.30 4.56 -13.50
C THR A 472 -27.06 3.55 -14.61
N SER A 473 -28.11 3.23 -15.38
CA SER A 473 -27.99 2.43 -16.59
C SER A 473 -28.40 3.27 -17.79
N ARG A 474 -27.48 3.44 -18.75
CA ARG A 474 -27.76 4.10 -20.04
C ARG A 474 -27.30 3.17 -21.16
N ASN A 475 -28.20 2.81 -22.07
CA ASN A 475 -27.93 1.92 -23.21
C ASN A 475 -27.28 0.57 -22.82
N GLY A 476 -27.69 -0.01 -21.69
CA GLY A 476 -27.13 -1.28 -21.18
C GLY A 476 -25.79 -1.17 -20.47
N VAL A 477 -25.18 0.03 -20.40
CA VAL A 477 -23.95 0.28 -19.64
C VAL A 477 -24.30 0.79 -18.25
N ILE A 478 -23.78 0.10 -17.23
CA ILE A 478 -23.91 0.47 -15.82
C ILE A 478 -22.78 1.42 -15.45
N ASN A 479 -23.10 2.56 -14.83
CA ASN A 479 -22.13 3.53 -14.31
C ASN A 479 -22.53 3.97 -12.91
N ILE A 480 -21.56 4.39 -12.09
CA ILE A 480 -21.86 5.03 -10.79
C ILE A 480 -22.47 6.41 -11.06
N ASP A 481 -23.53 6.73 -10.35
CA ASP A 481 -24.23 7.99 -10.46
C ASP A 481 -23.55 9.09 -9.63
N LYS A 482 -22.69 9.85 -10.30
CA LYS A 482 -21.88 10.88 -9.64
C LYS A 482 -22.69 12.14 -9.27
N GLU A 483 -23.92 12.27 -9.73
CA GLU A 483 -24.77 13.43 -9.42
C GLU A 483 -25.34 13.36 -7.99
N ILE A 484 -25.23 12.21 -7.32
CA ILE A 484 -25.77 12.00 -5.97
C ILE A 484 -24.69 12.18 -4.92
N SER A 485 -24.90 13.13 -4.02
CA SER A 485 -24.14 13.27 -2.79
C SER A 485 -25.08 13.65 -1.64
N SER A 486 -24.84 13.09 -0.46
CA SER A 486 -25.66 13.32 0.73
C SER A 486 -24.83 13.08 1.99
N ASP A 487 -24.54 14.14 2.73
CA ASP A 487 -23.79 14.05 3.99
C ASP A 487 -24.55 13.22 5.04
N GLN A 488 -25.88 13.38 5.10
CA GLN A 488 -26.74 12.66 6.05
C GLN A 488 -26.68 11.14 5.89
N ASN A 489 -26.57 10.65 4.65
CA ASN A 489 -26.49 9.21 4.36
C ASN A 489 -25.04 8.73 4.13
N SER A 490 -24.07 9.63 4.31
CA SER A 490 -22.65 9.42 3.99
C SER A 490 -22.44 8.91 2.55
N VAL A 491 -23.08 9.58 1.59
CA VAL A 491 -22.97 9.29 0.15
C VAL A 491 -22.15 10.38 -0.52
N TYR A 492 -21.13 10.01 -1.27
CA TYR A 492 -20.29 10.92 -2.03
C TYR A 492 -20.14 10.43 -3.47
N ASN A 493 -20.54 11.24 -4.45
CA ASN A 493 -20.50 10.92 -5.89
C ASN A 493 -21.08 9.53 -6.23
N GLY A 494 -22.22 9.20 -5.62
CA GLY A 494 -22.91 7.93 -5.80
C GLY A 494 -22.27 6.75 -5.06
N VAL A 495 -21.27 6.97 -4.20
CA VAL A 495 -20.64 5.93 -3.39
C VAL A 495 -21.09 6.07 -1.94
N VAL A 496 -21.63 5.01 -1.36
CA VAL A 496 -21.96 4.91 0.06
C VAL A 496 -20.68 4.66 0.83
N LEU A 497 -20.39 5.50 1.83
CA LEU A 497 -19.19 5.43 2.65
C LEU A 497 -19.53 5.06 4.09
N ARG A 498 -18.71 4.19 4.68
CA ARG A 498 -18.74 3.83 6.10
C ARG A 498 -17.32 3.80 6.67
N ASP A 499 -17.21 3.47 7.95
CA ASP A 499 -15.94 3.30 8.61
C ASP A 499 -15.14 2.10 8.06
N GLY A 500 -13.83 2.25 7.97
CA GLY A 500 -12.90 1.25 7.45
C GLY A 500 -11.50 1.83 7.25
N ASP A 501 -10.74 1.21 6.33
CA ASP A 501 -9.36 1.59 5.99
C ASP A 501 -9.22 2.25 4.60
N GLY A 502 -10.33 2.64 3.98
CA GLY A 502 -10.43 3.22 2.63
C GLY A 502 -10.68 2.18 1.53
N THR A 503 -10.48 0.89 1.80
CA THR A 503 -10.76 -0.19 0.83
C THR A 503 -11.69 -1.24 1.39
N VAL A 504 -11.47 -1.69 2.63
CA VAL A 504 -12.23 -2.74 3.29
C VAL A 504 -12.98 -2.15 4.49
N PRO A 505 -14.31 -2.34 4.58
CA PRO A 505 -15.09 -1.86 5.72
C PRO A 505 -14.70 -2.56 7.03
N VAL A 506 -14.82 -1.88 8.16
CA VAL A 506 -14.51 -2.45 9.50
C VAL A 506 -15.22 -3.78 9.73
N ILE A 507 -16.48 -3.89 9.32
CA ILE A 507 -17.25 -5.13 9.51
C ILE A 507 -16.62 -6.32 8.81
N SER A 508 -16.07 -6.14 7.60
CA SER A 508 -15.41 -7.23 6.87
C SER A 508 -14.07 -7.61 7.49
N MET A 509 -13.38 -6.68 8.13
CA MET A 509 -12.08 -6.93 8.74
C MET A 509 -12.18 -7.58 10.12
N GLY A 510 -13.21 -7.20 10.87
CA GLY A 510 -13.28 -7.50 12.29
C GLY A 510 -14.34 -8.50 12.74
N TYR A 511 -15.47 -8.65 12.02
CA TYR A 511 -16.63 -9.42 12.49
C TYR A 511 -16.28 -10.87 12.86
N MET A 512 -15.46 -11.53 12.06
CA MET A 512 -15.07 -12.92 12.31
C MET A 512 -14.31 -13.08 13.62
N GLY A 513 -13.42 -12.15 13.96
CA GLY A 513 -12.66 -12.22 15.21
C GLY A 513 -13.50 -11.91 16.45
N VAL A 514 -14.45 -10.98 16.34
CA VAL A 514 -15.31 -10.51 17.44
C VAL A 514 -16.49 -11.44 17.73
N SER A 515 -17.19 -11.91 16.69
CA SER A 515 -18.38 -12.77 16.84
C SER A 515 -18.30 -14.07 16.05
N GLY A 516 -17.96 -14.02 14.75
CA GLY A 516 -18.07 -15.18 13.86
C GLY A 516 -17.36 -16.43 14.40
N TRP A 517 -16.06 -16.34 14.67
CA TRP A 517 -15.22 -17.39 15.26
C TRP A 517 -15.34 -17.50 16.79
N LYS A 518 -16.23 -16.76 17.45
CA LYS A 518 -16.64 -17.08 18.83
C LYS A 518 -17.73 -18.17 18.86
N LYS A 519 -18.37 -18.46 17.71
CA LYS A 519 -19.39 -19.51 17.58
C LYS A 519 -18.72 -20.89 17.50
N LYS A 520 -19.16 -21.84 18.33
CA LYS A 520 -18.64 -23.23 18.34
C LYS A 520 -18.74 -23.94 16.99
N SER A 521 -19.73 -23.57 16.17
CA SER A 521 -19.87 -24.10 14.80
C SER A 521 -18.74 -23.70 13.86
N LEU A 522 -18.13 -22.54 14.07
CA LEU A 522 -17.05 -22.00 13.25
C LEU A 522 -15.68 -22.05 13.95
N ASN A 523 -15.65 -22.32 15.24
CA ASN A 523 -14.43 -22.49 16.02
C ASN A 523 -14.61 -23.62 17.05
N PRO A 524 -14.67 -24.88 16.60
CA PRO A 524 -14.95 -26.03 17.47
C PRO A 524 -13.83 -26.30 18.48
N HIS A 525 -12.60 -25.86 18.18
CA HIS A 525 -11.40 -26.10 18.99
C HIS A 525 -10.99 -24.91 19.87
N GLY A 526 -11.74 -23.81 19.85
CA GLY A 526 -11.48 -22.66 20.73
C GLY A 526 -10.22 -21.87 20.40
N ILE A 527 -9.83 -21.81 19.11
CA ILE A 527 -8.73 -20.97 18.61
C ILE A 527 -8.90 -19.53 19.10
N ARG A 528 -7.82 -18.94 19.61
CA ARG A 528 -7.85 -17.56 20.11
C ARG A 528 -7.92 -16.59 18.94
N THR A 529 -8.87 -15.67 18.97
CA THR A 529 -9.05 -14.61 17.96
C THR A 529 -8.98 -13.26 18.62
N ILE A 530 -8.15 -12.36 18.06
CA ILE A 530 -7.79 -11.08 18.66
C ILE A 530 -7.87 -9.97 17.59
N ASN A 531 -8.59 -8.89 17.88
CA ASN A 531 -8.77 -7.74 17.00
C ASN A 531 -7.97 -6.55 17.52
N ARG A 532 -7.21 -5.89 16.64
CA ARG A 532 -6.47 -4.67 16.96
C ARG A 532 -6.71 -3.58 15.92
N GLU A 533 -7.24 -2.46 16.39
CA GLU A 533 -7.65 -1.34 15.56
C GLU A 533 -6.65 -0.18 15.65
N TYR A 534 -6.33 0.38 14.49
CA TYR A 534 -5.42 1.51 14.33
C TYR A 534 -6.17 2.69 13.72
N LYS A 535 -6.22 3.81 14.45
CA LYS A 535 -6.87 5.03 13.95
C LYS A 535 -6.07 5.60 12.78
N HIS A 536 -6.74 5.87 11.66
CA HIS A 536 -6.12 6.59 10.56
C HIS A 536 -5.87 8.04 10.94
N ILE A 537 -4.59 8.42 11.06
CA ILE A 537 -4.16 9.79 11.30
C ILE A 537 -3.30 10.22 10.09
N PRO A 538 -3.86 10.99 9.14
CA PRO A 538 -3.12 11.46 7.99
C PRO A 538 -2.09 12.53 8.38
N SER A 539 -0.95 12.53 7.71
CA SER A 539 0.04 13.58 7.83
C SER A 539 -0.48 14.92 7.33
N THR A 540 -0.02 15.99 7.95
CA THR A 540 -0.24 17.37 7.48
C THR A 540 0.79 17.78 6.42
N SER A 541 1.86 17.00 6.22
CA SER A 541 2.91 17.29 5.25
C SER A 541 2.52 16.80 3.85
N LEU A 542 2.48 17.70 2.88
CA LEU A 542 2.29 17.36 1.46
C LEU A 542 3.48 16.57 0.88
N LEU A 543 4.62 16.54 1.56
CA LEU A 543 5.80 15.74 1.19
C LEU A 543 5.65 14.28 1.61
N GLU A 544 4.78 13.97 2.59
CA GLU A 544 4.52 12.61 3.04
C GLU A 544 3.41 11.96 2.19
N LEU A 545 3.74 11.64 0.95
CA LEU A 545 2.82 11.08 -0.07
C LEU A 545 2.12 9.76 0.34
N ARG A 546 2.59 9.10 1.41
CA ARG A 546 2.00 7.87 1.97
C ARG A 546 1.23 8.11 3.28
N GLY A 547 0.85 9.36 3.56
CA GLY A 547 -0.03 9.70 4.68
C GLY A 547 0.62 9.73 6.07
N GLY A 548 1.93 9.53 6.17
CA GLY A 548 2.71 9.66 7.41
C GLY A 548 2.78 8.42 8.29
N LYS A 549 3.28 8.62 9.52
CA LYS A 549 3.67 7.54 10.45
C LYS A 549 2.51 6.77 11.10
N TYR A 550 1.36 7.42 11.24
CA TYR A 550 0.15 6.87 11.89
C TYR A 550 -1.01 6.71 10.91
N THR A 551 -0.72 6.74 9.61
CA THR A 551 -1.70 6.38 8.60
C THR A 551 -2.15 4.94 8.79
N ALA A 552 -3.45 4.71 8.73
CA ALA A 552 -4.03 3.38 8.73
C ALA A 552 -4.87 3.12 7.47
N GLU A 553 -4.50 3.75 6.34
CA GLU A 553 -5.11 3.40 5.05
C GLU A 553 -4.66 1.99 4.63
N HIS A 554 -5.52 1.29 3.89
CA HIS A 554 -5.39 -0.14 3.57
C HIS A 554 -3.98 -0.62 3.21
N VAL A 555 -3.25 0.14 2.38
CA VAL A 555 -1.87 -0.18 1.98
C VAL A 555 -0.84 0.53 2.87
N ASN A 556 -1.12 1.76 3.29
CA ASN A 556 -0.19 2.58 4.07
C ASN A 556 -0.01 2.07 5.51
N ILE A 557 -0.97 1.29 6.02
CA ILE A 557 -0.93 0.67 7.35
C ILE A 557 0.31 -0.23 7.55
N LEU A 558 0.91 -0.76 6.47
CA LEU A 558 2.14 -1.53 6.53
C LEU A 558 3.35 -0.72 7.03
N GLY A 559 3.26 0.62 7.04
CA GLY A 559 4.27 1.50 7.63
C GLY A 559 3.81 2.20 8.88
N ASN A 560 2.69 1.79 9.45
CA ASN A 560 2.17 2.33 10.70
C ASN A 560 3.05 1.86 11.86
N ILE A 561 3.50 2.80 12.67
CA ILE A 561 4.44 2.54 13.78
C ILE A 561 3.82 1.59 14.81
N ASP A 562 2.58 1.84 15.25
CA ASP A 562 1.89 0.98 16.24
C ASP A 562 1.69 -0.45 15.72
N LEU A 563 1.38 -0.59 14.43
CA LEU A 563 1.23 -1.92 13.80
C LEU A 563 2.56 -2.66 13.76
N ILE A 564 3.64 -1.97 13.40
CA ILE A 564 4.98 -2.55 13.36
C ILE A 564 5.39 -2.98 14.78
N GLU A 565 5.15 -2.16 15.80
CA GLU A 565 5.41 -2.52 17.20
C GLU A 565 4.67 -3.79 17.61
N ASP A 566 3.38 -3.90 17.27
CA ASP A 566 2.59 -5.10 17.56
C ASP A 566 3.14 -6.35 16.84
N ILE A 567 3.55 -6.24 15.57
CA ILE A 567 4.18 -7.35 14.83
C ILE A 567 5.51 -7.75 15.49
N LEU A 568 6.34 -6.79 15.89
CA LEU A 568 7.59 -7.07 16.59
C LEU A 568 7.33 -7.84 17.89
N GLU A 569 6.35 -7.41 18.70
CA GLU A 569 5.99 -8.11 19.93
C GLU A 569 5.49 -9.54 19.66
N ILE A 570 4.57 -9.73 18.69
CA ILE A 570 4.05 -11.06 18.32
C ILE A 570 5.18 -11.98 17.84
N SER A 571 6.16 -11.45 17.10
CA SER A 571 7.30 -12.22 16.60
C SER A 571 8.22 -12.77 17.70
N THR A 572 8.16 -12.20 18.91
CA THR A 572 8.89 -12.70 20.10
C THR A 572 8.14 -13.83 20.84
N GLY A 573 6.91 -14.14 20.42
CA GLY A 573 6.01 -15.10 21.09
C GLY A 573 5.10 -14.47 22.14
N LYS A 574 5.10 -13.13 22.26
CA LYS A 574 4.22 -12.41 23.19
C LYS A 574 2.79 -12.36 22.65
N SER A 575 1.83 -12.71 23.50
CA SER A 575 0.41 -12.57 23.17
C SER A 575 -0.08 -11.16 23.48
N LEU A 576 -0.69 -10.49 22.50
CA LEU A 576 -1.32 -9.18 22.67
C LEU A 576 -2.81 -9.30 23.02
N PRO A 577 -3.41 -8.31 23.72
CA PRO A 577 -4.85 -8.26 23.97
C PRO A 577 -5.63 -7.63 22.81
N ASP A 578 -6.96 -7.76 22.86
CA ASP A 578 -7.88 -7.01 22.01
C ASP A 578 -7.72 -5.49 22.19
N LYS A 579 -7.85 -4.76 21.08
CA LYS A 579 -7.88 -3.29 21.02
C LYS A 579 -8.96 -2.91 20.01
N ILE A 580 -10.21 -2.81 20.48
CA ILE A 580 -11.37 -2.43 19.67
C ILE A 580 -11.82 -1.03 20.12
N ILE A 581 -11.93 -0.12 19.16
CA ILE A 581 -12.21 1.32 19.34
C ILE A 581 -13.50 1.70 18.60
N SER A 582 -13.74 1.08 17.44
CA SER A 582 -14.91 1.28 16.59
C SER A 582 -16.19 0.67 17.20
N ASN A 583 -17.33 0.93 16.56
CA ASN A 583 -18.62 0.37 16.95
C ASN A 583 -18.81 -1.10 16.49
N LEU A 584 -17.72 -1.81 16.16
CA LEU A 584 -17.76 -3.17 15.63
C LEU A 584 -18.52 -4.16 16.52
N VAL A 585 -18.43 -4.03 17.85
CA VAL A 585 -19.13 -4.91 18.78
C VAL A 585 -20.65 -4.77 18.64
N GLU A 586 -21.16 -3.53 18.67
CA GLU A 586 -22.59 -3.23 18.46
C GLU A 586 -23.06 -3.69 17.07
N MET A 587 -22.26 -3.44 16.03
CA MET A 587 -22.57 -3.91 14.68
C MET A 587 -22.66 -5.44 14.60
N SER A 588 -21.76 -6.14 15.31
CA SER A 588 -21.74 -7.61 15.35
C SER A 588 -22.96 -8.18 16.07
N GLU A 589 -23.41 -7.52 17.15
CA GLU A 589 -24.64 -7.90 17.87
C GLU A 589 -25.88 -7.76 16.98
N ILE A 590 -26.02 -6.65 16.25
CA ILE A 590 -27.15 -6.42 15.31
C ILE A 590 -27.17 -7.50 14.23
N ILE A 591 -26.00 -7.84 13.67
CA ILE A 591 -25.88 -8.88 12.65
C ILE A 591 -26.29 -10.24 13.22
N ASP A 592 -25.82 -10.60 14.42
CA ASP A 592 -26.17 -11.87 15.06
C ASP A 592 -27.66 -11.98 15.41
N GLU A 593 -28.28 -10.88 15.87
CA GLU A 593 -29.73 -10.81 16.11
C GLU A 593 -30.50 -11.01 14.79
N SER A 594 -30.05 -10.39 13.69
CA SER A 594 -30.66 -10.56 12.36
C SER A 594 -30.53 -12.00 11.83
N MET A 595 -29.48 -12.71 12.22
CA MET A 595 -29.26 -14.13 11.90
C MET A 595 -30.04 -15.09 12.82
N GLY A 596 -30.87 -14.58 13.74
CA GLY A 596 -31.81 -15.39 14.52
C GLY A 596 -31.32 -15.81 15.91
N LYS A 597 -30.27 -15.21 16.45
CA LYS A 597 -29.94 -15.41 17.87
C LYS A 597 -30.81 -14.52 18.75
N LYS A 598 -31.82 -15.10 19.42
CA LYS A 598 -32.38 -14.50 20.64
C LYS A 598 -31.32 -14.53 21.74
N LYS A 599 -31.12 -13.40 22.43
CA LYS A 599 -30.23 -13.28 23.60
C LYS A 599 -30.45 -14.44 24.58
N GLU A 600 -29.43 -15.27 24.79
CA GLU A 600 -29.26 -15.91 26.08
C GLU A 600 -28.81 -14.80 27.03
N SER A 601 -29.78 -14.21 27.74
CA SER A 601 -29.51 -13.26 28.79
C SER A 601 -28.65 -13.94 29.85
N SER A 602 -27.46 -13.40 30.08
CA SER A 602 -26.68 -13.65 31.29
C SER A 602 -27.53 -13.26 32.51
N THR A 603 -28.19 -14.23 33.13
CA THR A 603 -28.73 -14.09 34.49
C THR A 603 -27.55 -13.85 35.41
N LYS A 604 -27.39 -12.60 35.86
CA LYS A 604 -26.65 -12.30 37.09
C LYS A 604 -27.39 -13.00 38.23
N ASP A 605 -26.87 -14.14 38.65
CA ASP A 605 -27.19 -14.72 39.94
C ASP A 605 -26.55 -13.85 41.01
N SER A 606 -27.30 -12.86 41.51
CA SER A 606 -27.02 -12.21 42.78
C SER A 606 -27.94 -12.83 43.84
N ARG A 607 -27.57 -14.03 44.31
CA ARG A 607 -27.99 -14.52 45.62
C ARG A 607 -26.79 -14.42 46.55
N VAL A 608 -26.74 -13.31 47.28
CA VAL A 608 -25.98 -13.21 48.51
C VAL A 608 -26.85 -13.89 49.57
N ASP A 609 -26.52 -15.14 49.89
CA ASP A 609 -27.00 -15.79 51.10
C ASP A 609 -26.30 -15.12 52.29
N THR A 610 -27.05 -14.30 53.01
CA THR A 610 -26.73 -13.95 54.40
C THR A 610 -27.36 -15.00 55.30
N THR A 611 -26.55 -15.90 55.83
CA THR A 611 -26.86 -16.66 57.05
C THR A 611 -25.94 -16.20 58.16
N GLY A 612 -26.54 -15.85 59.30
CA GLY A 612 -25.83 -15.69 60.58
C GLY A 612 -25.47 -17.02 61.22
#